data_AF-A0A7S0C7C7-F1
#
_entry.id   AF-A0A7S0C7C7-F1
#
_cell.length_a   1.000
_cell.length_b   1.000
_cell.length_c   1.000
_cell.angle_alpha   90.00
_cell.angle_beta   90.00
_cell.angle_gamma   90.00
#
_symmetry.space_group_name_H-M   'P 1'
#
loop_
_entity.id
_entity.type
_entity.pdbx_description
1 polymer ?
#
loop_
_entity_poly.entity_id
_entity_poly.type
_entity_poly.pdbx_seq_one_letter_code
_entity_poly.pdbx_strand_id
1 'polypeptide(L)'
;ANKGGSIYLGLFTDDTCTVFADSKKGANMFKTLMGYELPYKATSLVGSDCRSCIEPIRAEEEAEADDYYENEDEISRGCEELYETSGKCESYMDVEYKNEDACAYIDGIKIIRMDGLVGINNGEGSIAAGFAIAALSLCFGMIGAYAYFLYKKIKYNINLN
;
A
#
# COMPACT_ATOMS: atom_id res chain seq x y z
N ALA A 1 -7.70 -18.90 -0.68
CA ALA A 1 -8.04 -17.46 -0.66
C ALA A 1 -7.45 -16.82 -1.91
N ASN A 2 -8.28 -16.53 -2.91
CA ASN A 2 -7.83 -15.79 -4.10
C ASN A 2 -7.58 -14.35 -3.68
N LYS A 3 -6.32 -13.95 -3.81
CA LYS A 3 -5.76 -12.68 -3.35
C LYS A 3 -6.54 -11.54 -4.02
N GLY A 4 -6.91 -10.52 -3.25
CA GLY A 4 -7.70 -9.35 -3.67
C GLY A 4 -7.02 -8.42 -4.68
N GLY A 5 -6.38 -8.97 -5.71
CA GLY A 5 -5.71 -8.23 -6.78
C GLY A 5 -6.62 -7.86 -7.93
N SER A 6 -7.93 -8.13 -7.84
CA SER A 6 -8.90 -7.70 -8.85
C SER A 6 -10.27 -7.45 -8.22
N ILE A 7 -10.70 -6.20 -8.24
CA ILE A 7 -12.05 -5.73 -7.86
C ILE A 7 -12.90 -5.61 -9.13
N TYR A 8 -14.11 -6.13 -9.13
CA TYR A 8 -15.06 -6.01 -10.26
C TYR A 8 -16.36 -5.40 -9.77
N LEU A 9 -17.01 -4.62 -10.63
CA LEU A 9 -18.30 -4.02 -10.33
C LEU A 9 -19.44 -5.03 -10.52
N GLY A 10 -20.41 -4.98 -9.61
CA GLY A 10 -21.62 -5.78 -9.61
C GLY A 10 -22.78 -4.97 -9.09
N LEU A 11 -23.99 -5.27 -9.57
CA LEU A 11 -25.22 -4.65 -9.09
C LEU A 11 -25.98 -5.62 -8.18
N PHE A 12 -26.43 -5.11 -7.04
CA PHE A 12 -27.06 -5.87 -5.96
C PHE A 12 -28.46 -5.32 -5.68
N THR A 13 -29.34 -6.18 -5.15
CA THR A 13 -30.71 -5.79 -4.76
C THR A 13 -30.83 -5.40 -3.29
N ASP A 14 -29.78 -5.66 -2.51
CA ASP A 14 -29.71 -5.42 -1.07
C ASP A 14 -28.57 -4.47 -0.72
N ASP A 15 -28.75 -3.68 0.33
CA ASP A 15 -27.77 -2.70 0.82
C ASP A 15 -26.51 -3.35 1.40
N THR A 16 -26.54 -4.66 1.64
CA THR A 16 -25.38 -5.43 2.13
C THR A 16 -24.55 -6.05 0.99
N CYS A 17 -24.92 -5.81 -0.26
CA CYS A 17 -24.22 -6.32 -1.45
C CYS A 17 -24.02 -7.85 -1.44
N THR A 18 -25.04 -8.59 -1.01
CA THR A 18 -24.98 -10.06 -0.89
C THR A 18 -25.73 -10.79 -1.99
N VAL A 19 -26.77 -10.17 -2.56
CA VAL A 19 -27.66 -10.74 -3.57
C VAL A 19 -27.50 -9.95 -4.86
N PHE A 20 -26.88 -10.58 -5.86
CA PHE A 20 -26.77 -9.97 -7.18
C PHE A 20 -28.15 -9.78 -7.82
N ALA A 21 -28.31 -8.67 -8.52
CA ALA A 21 -29.55 -8.31 -9.19
C ALA A 21 -29.91 -9.22 -10.38
N ASP A 22 -28.95 -10.00 -10.88
CA ASP A 22 -29.19 -11.06 -11.87
C ASP A 22 -28.08 -12.13 -11.85
N SER A 23 -28.27 -13.20 -12.63
CA SER A 23 -27.33 -14.32 -12.77
C SER A 23 -25.99 -13.96 -13.41
N LYS A 24 -25.85 -12.75 -14.00
CA LYS A 24 -24.62 -12.19 -14.56
C LYS A 24 -24.08 -11.05 -13.69
N LYS A 25 -24.19 -11.18 -12.35
CA LYS A 25 -23.71 -10.22 -11.35
C LYS A 25 -24.37 -8.83 -11.46
N GLY A 26 -25.62 -8.79 -11.91
CA GLY A 26 -26.42 -7.57 -12.04
C GLY A 26 -26.18 -6.78 -13.33
N ALA A 27 -25.39 -7.31 -14.27
CA ALA A 27 -25.05 -6.61 -15.50
C ALA A 27 -26.20 -6.48 -16.51
N ASN A 28 -27.10 -7.47 -16.59
CA ASN A 28 -28.26 -7.39 -17.49
C ASN A 28 -29.28 -6.39 -16.94
N MET A 29 -29.51 -6.42 -15.63
CA MET A 29 -30.40 -5.49 -14.94
C MET A 29 -29.88 -4.06 -15.06
N PHE A 30 -28.58 -3.85 -14.83
CA PHE A 30 -27.93 -2.55 -15.03
C PHE A 30 -28.11 -2.05 -16.47
N LYS A 31 -27.85 -2.89 -17.49
CA LYS A 31 -28.03 -2.52 -18.89
C LYS A 31 -29.48 -2.17 -19.24
N THR A 32 -30.44 -2.85 -18.62
CA THR A 32 -31.86 -2.58 -18.82
C THR A 32 -32.27 -1.24 -18.21
N LEU A 33 -31.72 -0.90 -17.02
CA LEU A 33 -32.05 0.34 -16.32
C LEU A 33 -31.34 1.56 -16.91
N MET A 34 -30.05 1.42 -17.23
CA MET A 34 -29.17 2.53 -17.58
C MET A 34 -28.98 2.68 -19.10
N GLY A 35 -29.31 1.65 -19.89
CA GLY A 35 -29.18 1.66 -21.35
C GLY A 35 -27.76 1.34 -21.88
N TYR A 36 -26.76 1.19 -21.00
CA TYR A 36 -25.38 0.86 -21.36
C TYR A 36 -24.81 -0.29 -20.50
N GLU A 37 -23.68 -0.86 -20.92
CA GLU A 37 -23.10 -2.03 -20.23
C GLU A 37 -22.46 -1.65 -18.90
N LEU A 38 -22.60 -2.53 -17.89
CA LEU A 38 -21.98 -2.33 -16.57
C LEU A 38 -20.45 -2.24 -16.71
N PRO A 39 -19.82 -1.08 -16.43
CA PRO A 39 -18.37 -0.93 -16.53
C PRO A 39 -17.65 -1.80 -15.49
N TYR A 40 -16.40 -2.18 -15.78
CA TYR A 40 -15.56 -3.02 -14.91
C TYR A 40 -16.20 -4.36 -14.46
N LYS A 41 -17.12 -4.89 -15.27
CA LYS A 41 -17.70 -6.22 -15.07
C LYS A 41 -16.71 -7.35 -15.39
N ALA A 42 -15.91 -7.15 -16.44
CA ALA A 42 -14.95 -8.13 -16.95
C ALA A 42 -13.50 -7.70 -16.72
N THR A 43 -13.24 -6.39 -16.65
CA THR A 43 -11.96 -5.80 -16.29
C THR A 43 -11.99 -5.38 -14.83
N SER A 44 -10.84 -5.48 -14.15
CA SER A 44 -10.80 -5.01 -12.78
C SER A 44 -10.84 -3.48 -12.71
N LEU A 45 -11.56 -2.95 -11.72
CA LEU A 45 -11.49 -1.53 -11.33
C LEU A 45 -10.07 -1.14 -10.89
N VAL A 46 -9.32 -2.07 -10.29
CA VAL A 46 -7.95 -1.84 -9.86
C VAL A 46 -7.01 -2.52 -10.84
N GLY A 47 -6.33 -1.72 -11.66
CA GLY A 47 -5.29 -2.16 -12.58
C GLY A 47 -3.92 -1.65 -12.14
N SER A 48 -2.85 -2.27 -12.64
CA SER A 48 -1.48 -1.71 -12.56
C SER A 48 -1.21 -0.68 -13.66
N ASP A 49 -2.23 -0.31 -14.42
CA ASP A 49 -2.10 0.56 -15.58
C ASP A 49 -1.94 2.01 -15.10
N CYS A 50 -0.77 2.60 -15.35
CA CYS A 50 -0.52 4.00 -15.08
C CYS A 50 -1.29 4.86 -16.10
N ARG A 51 -2.00 5.87 -15.61
CA ARG A 51 -2.54 6.94 -16.44
C ARG A 51 -1.56 8.10 -16.46
N SER A 52 -1.41 8.72 -17.62
CA SER A 52 -0.59 9.92 -17.76
C SER A 52 -1.35 11.08 -17.13
N CYS A 53 -0.68 11.81 -16.23
CA CYS A 53 -1.15 13.10 -15.71
C CYS A 53 -0.80 14.27 -16.65
N ILE A 54 -0.13 13.99 -17.78
CA ILE A 54 0.20 15.01 -18.77
C ILE A 54 -1.03 15.23 -19.63
N GLU A 55 -1.57 16.44 -19.61
CA GLU A 55 -2.58 16.86 -20.57
C GLU A 55 -2.02 16.76 -21.99
N PRO A 56 -2.79 16.25 -22.96
CA PRO A 56 -2.34 16.23 -24.34
C PRO A 56 -2.10 17.66 -24.80
N ILE A 57 -0.87 17.96 -25.21
CA ILE A 57 -0.54 19.22 -25.86
C ILE A 57 -1.42 19.30 -27.12
N ARG A 58 -2.38 20.23 -27.15
CA ARG A 58 -3.05 20.60 -28.38
C ARG A 58 -1.96 21.05 -29.34
N ALA A 59 -1.67 20.26 -30.36
CA ALA A 59 -0.95 20.76 -31.51
C ALA A 59 -1.77 21.98 -31.98
N GLU A 60 -1.14 23.15 -31.99
CA GLU A 60 -1.73 24.39 -32.49
C GLU A 60 -1.92 24.27 -34.00
N GLU A 61 -2.83 23.41 -34.46
CA GLU A 61 -3.33 23.41 -35.82
C GLU A 61 -4.58 22.55 -35.90
N GLU A 62 -5.67 23.25 -36.22
CA GLU A 62 -6.96 22.74 -36.71
C GLU A 62 -8.05 22.46 -35.66
N ALA A 63 -9.13 23.19 -35.88
CA ALA A 63 -10.37 23.18 -35.15
C ALA A 63 -11.19 21.92 -35.46
N GLU A 64 -12.13 21.64 -34.54
CA GLU A 64 -13.25 20.70 -34.67
C GLU A 64 -12.94 19.21 -34.46
N ALA A 65 -12.74 18.85 -33.19
CA ALA A 65 -13.11 17.54 -32.66
C ALA A 65 -13.58 17.70 -31.21
N ASP A 66 -14.86 18.07 -31.08
CA ASP A 66 -15.53 18.43 -29.83
C ASP A 66 -16.05 17.22 -29.03
N ASP A 67 -15.35 16.07 -29.04
CA ASP A 67 -15.92 14.86 -28.42
C ASP A 67 -14.91 13.84 -27.84
N TYR A 68 -13.64 14.24 -27.66
CA TYR A 68 -12.62 13.37 -27.04
C TYR A 68 -12.07 13.88 -25.69
N TYR A 69 -12.60 15.00 -25.18
CA TYR A 69 -11.99 15.75 -24.07
C TYR A 69 -12.65 15.57 -22.69
N GLU A 70 -13.79 14.88 -22.54
CA GLU A 70 -14.47 14.82 -21.24
C GLU A 70 -13.80 13.92 -20.19
N ASN A 71 -12.95 12.96 -20.58
CA ASN A 71 -12.34 12.00 -19.63
C ASN A 71 -10.91 12.33 -19.20
N GLU A 72 -10.16 13.13 -19.98
CA GLU A 72 -8.77 13.46 -19.64
C GLU A 72 -8.67 14.63 -18.65
N ASP A 73 -9.66 15.53 -18.65
CA ASP A 73 -9.76 16.62 -17.67
C ASP A 73 -9.98 16.12 -16.23
N GLU A 74 -10.68 15.00 -16.05
CA GLU A 74 -10.92 14.42 -14.72
C GLU A 74 -9.64 13.81 -14.14
N ILE A 75 -8.82 13.16 -14.97
CA ILE A 75 -7.53 12.59 -14.55
C ILE A 75 -6.52 13.69 -14.26
N SER A 76 -6.47 14.74 -15.08
CA SER A 76 -5.60 15.92 -14.86
C SER A 76 -5.87 16.54 -13.48
N ARG A 77 -7.14 16.85 -13.17
CA ARG A 77 -7.53 17.40 -11.85
C ARG A 77 -7.21 16.47 -10.69
N GLY A 78 -7.47 15.17 -10.85
CA GLY A 78 -7.13 14.18 -9.82
C GLY A 78 -5.62 14.11 -9.57
N CYS A 79 -4.81 14.24 -10.62
CA CYS A 79 -3.36 14.33 -10.49
C CYS A 79 -2.91 15.62 -9.81
N GLU A 80 -3.53 16.77 -10.09
CA GLU A 80 -3.22 18.04 -9.42
C GLU A 80 -3.50 17.96 -7.92
N GLU A 81 -4.68 17.49 -7.51
CA GLU A 81 -5.05 17.35 -6.10
C GLU A 81 -4.09 16.40 -5.35
N LEU A 82 -3.77 15.26 -5.98
CA LEU A 82 -2.80 14.32 -5.43
C LEU A 82 -1.41 14.94 -5.35
N TYR A 83 -1.01 15.72 -6.36
CA TYR A 83 0.29 16.38 -6.37
C TYR A 83 0.40 17.42 -5.25
N GLU A 84 -0.64 18.25 -5.04
CA GLU A 84 -0.66 19.26 -3.98
C GLU A 84 -0.54 18.67 -2.58
N THR A 85 -1.19 17.53 -2.35
CA THR A 85 -1.18 16.85 -1.03
C THR A 85 -0.02 15.88 -0.83
N SER A 86 0.71 15.54 -1.91
CA SER A 86 1.83 14.61 -1.84
C SER A 86 3.07 15.21 -1.13
N GLY A 87 3.89 14.34 -0.55
CA GLY A 87 5.22 14.72 -0.11
C GLY A 87 6.13 14.94 -1.32
N LYS A 88 6.68 16.15 -1.45
CA LYS A 88 7.43 16.57 -2.65
C LYS A 88 8.94 16.51 -2.44
N CYS A 89 9.64 16.18 -3.53
CA CYS A 89 11.09 16.29 -3.64
C CYS A 89 11.48 16.81 -5.02
N GLU A 90 11.38 18.13 -5.17
CA GLU A 90 11.46 18.84 -6.47
C GLU A 90 12.88 19.31 -6.82
N SER A 91 13.92 18.77 -6.19
CA SER A 91 15.32 19.21 -6.39
C SER A 91 15.74 19.19 -7.87
N TYR A 92 15.22 18.23 -8.64
CA TYR A 92 15.51 18.05 -10.07
C TYR A 92 14.40 18.54 -11.01
N MET A 93 13.35 19.18 -10.49
CA MET A 93 12.29 19.79 -11.30
C MET A 93 12.63 21.24 -11.66
N ASP A 94 12.17 21.67 -12.82
CA ASP A 94 12.29 23.04 -13.31
C ASP A 94 11.10 23.88 -12.84
N VAL A 95 11.03 24.11 -11.53
CA VAL A 95 10.00 24.91 -10.86
C VAL A 95 10.64 26.03 -10.04
N GLU A 96 9.99 27.19 -10.01
CA GLU A 96 10.51 28.41 -9.36
C GLU A 96 10.66 28.25 -7.84
N TYR A 97 9.68 27.62 -7.20
CA TYR A 97 9.66 27.37 -5.75
C TYR A 97 9.65 25.88 -5.48
N LYS A 98 10.84 25.31 -5.28
CA LYS A 98 11.01 23.89 -5.02
C LYS A 98 10.59 23.53 -3.60
N ASN A 99 9.78 22.49 -3.47
CA ASN A 99 9.48 21.83 -2.21
C ASN A 99 10.36 20.57 -2.05
N GLU A 100 11.10 20.51 -0.93
CA GLU A 100 12.00 19.41 -0.59
C GLU A 100 11.61 18.72 0.73
N ASP A 101 10.41 18.98 1.25
CA ASP A 101 9.98 18.56 2.59
C ASP A 101 9.96 17.03 2.74
N ALA A 102 9.73 16.31 1.64
CA ALA A 102 9.72 14.85 1.63
C ALA A 102 11.01 14.23 1.08
N CYS A 103 12.03 15.01 0.67
CA CYS A 103 13.26 14.45 0.10
C CYS A 103 13.96 13.50 1.07
N ALA A 104 14.10 13.86 2.36
CA ALA A 104 14.72 12.99 3.35
C ALA A 104 13.92 11.69 3.59
N TYR A 105 12.59 11.75 3.45
CA TYR A 105 11.73 10.59 3.55
C TYR A 105 11.87 9.68 2.33
N ILE A 106 11.85 10.25 1.11
CA ILE A 106 12.02 9.53 -0.16
C ILE A 106 13.41 8.90 -0.25
N ASP A 107 14.46 9.62 0.12
CA ASP A 107 15.83 9.11 0.19
C ASP A 107 15.99 8.02 1.26
N GLY A 108 15.23 8.13 2.36
CA GLY A 108 15.19 7.17 3.46
C GLY A 108 14.41 5.90 3.13
N ILE A 109 13.47 5.95 2.19
CA ILE A 109 12.83 4.75 1.62
C ILE A 109 13.87 4.08 0.73
N LYS A 110 14.68 3.21 1.34
CA LYS A 110 15.44 2.21 0.59
C LYS A 110 14.44 1.41 -0.23
N ILE A 111 14.36 1.77 -1.51
CA ILE A 111 13.49 1.23 -2.55
C ILE A 111 13.21 -0.25 -2.30
N ILE A 112 12.01 -0.56 -1.81
CA ILE A 112 11.45 -1.89 -1.96
C ILE A 112 11.24 -1.98 -3.48
N ARG A 113 12.07 -2.75 -4.18
CA ARG A 113 11.89 -2.97 -5.61
C ARG A 113 10.46 -3.46 -5.85
N MET A 114 9.91 -3.14 -7.02
CA MET A 114 8.54 -3.52 -7.42
C MET A 114 8.30 -5.05 -7.45
N ASP A 115 9.32 -5.87 -7.18
CA ASP A 115 9.23 -7.31 -6.99
C ASP A 115 8.66 -7.71 -5.63
N GLY A 116 8.38 -6.77 -4.72
CA GLY A 116 7.79 -7.04 -3.41
C GLY A 116 8.67 -7.91 -2.51
N LEU A 117 9.90 -8.17 -2.96
CA LEU A 117 10.93 -8.78 -2.16
C LEU A 117 11.51 -7.65 -1.35
N VAL A 118 11.26 -7.70 -0.03
CA VAL A 118 12.12 -7.01 0.92
C VAL A 118 13.50 -7.61 0.71
N GLY A 119 14.29 -6.96 -0.14
CA GLY A 119 15.72 -7.04 -0.06
C GLY A 119 16.05 -6.52 1.32
N ILE A 120 16.10 -7.44 2.29
CA ILE A 120 16.81 -7.23 3.53
C ILE A 120 18.26 -7.08 3.09
N ASN A 121 18.60 -5.91 2.55
CA ASN A 121 19.93 -5.37 2.71
C ASN A 121 20.11 -5.47 4.20
N ASN A 122 20.90 -6.45 4.63
CA ASN A 122 21.24 -6.68 6.03
C ASN A 122 21.61 -5.30 6.56
N GLY A 123 20.65 -4.65 7.21
CA GLY A 123 20.87 -3.37 7.85
C GLY A 123 21.96 -3.71 8.84
N GLU A 124 23.13 -3.08 8.68
CA GLU A 124 24.21 -3.22 9.63
C GLU A 124 23.59 -3.12 11.02
N GLY A 125 23.58 -4.25 11.73
CA GLY A 125 22.87 -4.35 12.99
C GLY A 125 23.40 -3.26 13.89
N SER A 126 22.50 -2.42 14.42
CA SER A 126 22.91 -1.35 15.32
C SER A 126 23.71 -1.97 16.48
N ILE A 127 24.97 -1.56 16.63
CA ILE A 127 25.88 -2.05 17.66
C ILE A 127 25.25 -1.88 19.06
N ALA A 128 24.44 -0.83 19.23
CA ALA A 128 23.68 -0.58 20.46
C ALA A 128 22.62 -1.67 20.74
N ALA A 129 21.91 -2.14 19.72
CA ALA A 129 20.90 -3.20 19.87
C ALA A 129 21.55 -4.55 20.22
N GLY A 130 22.71 -4.86 19.65
CA GLY A 130 23.48 -6.07 19.97
C GLY A 130 23.92 -6.13 21.43
N PHE A 131 24.42 -5.00 21.97
CA PHE A 131 24.80 -4.92 23.38
C PHE A 131 23.61 -5.10 24.32
N ALA A 132 22.48 -4.47 24.01
CA ALA A 132 21.26 -4.59 24.83
C ALA A 132 20.77 -6.03 24.92
N ILE A 133 20.73 -6.76 23.79
CA ILE A 133 20.27 -8.16 23.76
C ILE A 133 21.23 -9.07 24.55
N ALA A 134 22.55 -8.85 24.41
CA ALA A 134 23.56 -9.62 25.13
C ALA A 134 23.49 -9.40 26.66
N ALA A 135 23.33 -8.15 27.09
CA ALA A 135 23.19 -7.82 28.51
C ALA A 135 21.92 -8.44 29.12
N LEU A 136 20.80 -8.37 28.40
CA LEU A 136 19.52 -8.89 28.87
C LEU A 136 19.55 -10.41 29.01
N SER A 137 20.08 -11.12 28.01
CA SER A 137 20.19 -12.58 28.03
C SER A 137 21.12 -13.10 29.14
N LEU A 138 22.21 -12.40 29.46
CA LEU A 138 23.06 -12.72 30.61
C LEU A 138 22.34 -12.55 31.95
N CYS A 139 21.59 -11.47 32.13
CA CYS A 139 20.83 -11.22 33.36
C CYS A 139 19.77 -12.30 33.60
N PHE A 140 18.99 -12.65 32.56
CA PHE A 140 18.00 -13.73 32.67
C PHE A 140 18.64 -15.09 32.94
N GLY A 141 19.80 -15.37 32.33
CA GLY A 141 20.57 -16.59 32.59
C GLY A 141 21.02 -16.71 34.06
N MET A 142 21.56 -15.63 34.64
CA MET A 142 22.00 -15.62 36.04
C MET A 142 20.83 -15.78 37.02
N ILE A 143 19.71 -15.10 36.76
CA ILE A 143 18.50 -15.24 37.60
C ILE A 143 17.95 -16.67 37.52
N GLY A 144 17.90 -17.25 36.33
CA GLY A 144 17.46 -18.65 36.14
C GLY A 144 18.36 -19.65 36.86
N ALA A 145 19.68 -19.49 36.78
CA ALA A 145 20.63 -20.34 37.49
C ALA A 145 20.50 -20.22 39.02
N TYR A 146 20.29 -18.99 39.52
CA TYR A 146 20.09 -18.75 40.94
C TYR A 146 18.78 -19.37 41.47
N ALA A 147 17.69 -19.23 40.71
CA ALA A 147 16.42 -19.88 41.05
C ALA A 147 16.54 -21.41 41.07
N TYR A 148 17.25 -22.00 40.09
CA TYR A 148 17.51 -23.44 40.05
C TYR A 148 18.36 -23.92 41.23
N PHE A 149 19.38 -23.16 41.62
CA PHE A 149 20.21 -23.46 42.79
C PHE A 149 19.38 -23.48 44.08
N LEU A 150 18.52 -22.47 44.28
CA LEU A 150 17.62 -22.43 45.43
C LEU A 150 16.62 -23.60 45.43
N TYR A 151 16.04 -23.91 44.26
CA TYR A 151 15.14 -25.06 44.12
C TYR A 151 15.82 -26.37 44.54
N LYS A 152 17.06 -26.61 44.08
CA LYS A 152 17.82 -27.81 44.44
C LYS A 152 18.15 -27.84 45.93
N LYS A 153 18.50 -26.70 46.52
CA LYS A 153 18.79 -26.59 47.96
C LYS A 153 17.56 -26.92 48.82
N ILE A 154 16.38 -26.40 48.45
CA ILE A 154 15.12 -26.68 49.15
C ILE A 154 14.76 -28.17 49.04
N LYS A 155 14.82 -28.75 47.84
CA LYS A 155 14.51 -30.17 47.62
C LYS A 155 15.46 -31.10 48.38
N TYR A 156 16.75 -30.76 48.42
CA TYR A 156 17.74 -31.52 49.20
C TYR A 156 17.45 -31.47 50.70
N ASN A 157 17.10 -30.30 51.25
CA ASN A 157 16.80 -30.15 52.68
C ASN A 157 15.50 -30.84 53.10
N ILE A 158 14.50 -30.91 52.22
CA ILE A 158 13.24 -31.64 52.49
C ILE A 158 13.44 -33.16 52.48
N ASN A 159 14.37 -33.69 51.69
CA ASN A 159 14.66 -35.13 51.64
C ASN A 159 15.56 -35.64 52.78
N LEU A 160 16.00 -34.76 53.68
CA LEU A 160 16.90 -35.07 54.81
C LEU A 160 16.22 -34.95 56.18
N ASN A 161 14.91 -34.64 56.20
CA ASN A 161 14.03 -34.58 57.36
C ASN A 161 12.91 -35.63 57.18
#